data_AF-A0A0G1D5G1-F1
#
_entry.id   AF-A0A0G1D5G1-F1
#
_cell.length_a   1.000
_cell.length_b   1.000
_cell.length_c   1.000
_cell.angle_alpha   90.00
_cell.angle_beta   90.00
_cell.angle_gamma   90.00
#
_symmetry.space_group_name_H-M   'P 1'
#
loop_
_entity.id
_entity.type
_entity.pdbx_description
1 polymer ?
#
loop_
_entity_poly.entity_id
_entity_poly.type
_entity_poly.pdbx_seq_one_letter_code
_entity_poly.pdbx_strand_id
1 'polypeptide(L)'
;MSKILLREKALSLRKKGLSYSQIKREIKVSKSTLSSWLYFLPLSKKRIDELRNKNLDRIEKFRNTMFEKRKKRMEEIFCREKELLLPLNKRELFLIGLGLYWGEGSKQDWSRVALANTDPNILKFFIKWLTDIHKISRTDLRIGLQLYPDMNIKEEIDFWSEYLKISSDQFIKPYIKKNISKRINHKGGFGHGTCTIMFNRVTLKEKILMQIKVLSSIH
;
A
#
# COMPACT_ATOMS: atom_id res chain seq x y z
N MET A 1 16.86 5.90 -19.98
CA MET A 1 15.50 5.74 -19.39
C MET A 1 15.67 5.29 -17.94
N SER A 2 14.97 5.89 -16.97
CA SER A 2 15.09 5.46 -15.57
C SER A 2 14.52 4.06 -15.38
N LYS A 3 15.00 3.32 -14.36
CA LYS A 3 14.51 1.97 -14.03
C LYS A 3 13.00 1.93 -13.76
N ILE A 4 12.44 3.04 -13.24
CA ILE A 4 11.00 3.23 -13.00
C ILE A 4 10.24 3.26 -14.32
N LEU A 5 10.65 4.09 -15.28
CA LEU A 5 10.02 4.20 -16.59
C LEU A 5 10.08 2.87 -17.37
N LEU A 6 11.18 2.13 -17.26
CA LEU A 6 11.30 0.80 -17.85
C LEU A 6 10.33 -0.21 -17.21
N ARG A 7 10.11 -0.12 -15.89
CA ARG A 7 9.13 -0.95 -15.18
C ARG A 7 7.71 -0.62 -15.63
N GLU A 8 7.35 0.65 -15.70
CA GLU A 8 6.03 1.09 -16.18
C GLU A 8 5.77 0.64 -17.62
N LYS A 9 6.76 0.79 -18.50
CA LYS A 9 6.69 0.27 -19.86
C LYS A 9 6.50 -1.24 -19.88
N ALA A 10 7.24 -2.00 -19.06
CA ALA A 10 7.10 -3.45 -18.96
C ALA A 10 5.69 -3.86 -18.52
N LEU A 11 5.13 -3.18 -17.52
CA LEU A 11 3.77 -3.42 -17.03
C LEU A 11 2.72 -3.11 -18.11
N SER A 12 2.88 -2.00 -18.84
CA SER A 12 2.00 -1.63 -19.95
C SER A 12 2.02 -2.69 -21.07
N LEU A 13 3.20 -3.12 -21.50
CA LEU A 13 3.34 -4.16 -22.52
C LEU A 13 2.76 -5.50 -22.05
N ARG A 14 2.94 -5.84 -20.78
CA ARG A 14 2.36 -7.05 -20.20
C ARG A 14 0.83 -7.01 -20.20
N LYS A 15 0.25 -5.87 -19.83
CA LYS A 15 -1.22 -5.66 -19.90
C LYS A 15 -1.77 -5.78 -21.32
N LYS A 16 -0.98 -5.43 -22.33
CA LYS A 16 -1.30 -5.65 -23.77
C LYS A 16 -1.18 -7.12 -24.21
N GLY A 17 -0.84 -8.04 -23.31
CA GLY A 17 -0.79 -9.47 -23.59
C GLY A 17 0.52 -9.94 -24.24
N LEU A 18 1.61 -9.20 -24.10
CA LEU A 18 2.93 -9.64 -24.57
C LEU A 18 3.55 -10.68 -23.59
N SER A 19 4.22 -11.67 -24.16
CA SER A 19 5.03 -12.65 -23.42
C SER A 19 6.28 -12.03 -22.83
N TYR A 20 6.85 -12.65 -21.81
CA TYR A 20 8.11 -12.24 -21.20
C TYR A 20 9.24 -12.08 -22.21
N SER A 21 9.34 -13.00 -23.17
CA SER A 21 10.36 -12.96 -24.22
C SER A 21 10.13 -11.79 -25.18
N GLN A 22 8.88 -11.48 -25.52
CA GLN A 22 8.54 -10.31 -26.34
C GLN A 22 8.91 -9.01 -25.62
N ILE A 23 8.52 -8.87 -24.35
CA ILE A 23 8.82 -7.68 -23.53
C ILE A 23 10.33 -7.50 -23.35
N LYS A 24 11.08 -8.59 -23.17
CA LYS A 24 12.54 -8.55 -23.06
C LYS A 24 13.22 -8.01 -24.33
N ARG A 25 12.65 -8.26 -25.52
CA ARG A 25 13.21 -7.70 -26.77
C ARG A 25 13.00 -6.19 -26.85
N GLU A 26 11.89 -5.69 -26.32
CA GLU A 26 11.58 -4.25 -26.31
C GLU A 26 12.27 -3.48 -25.17
N ILE A 27 12.57 -4.16 -24.07
CA ILE A 27 13.12 -3.56 -22.85
C ILE A 27 14.45 -4.23 -22.53
N LYS A 28 15.54 -3.47 -22.64
CA LYS A 28 16.92 -3.93 -22.36
C LYS A 28 17.17 -4.05 -20.84
N VAL A 29 16.56 -5.05 -20.20
CA VAL A 29 16.77 -5.40 -18.78
C VAL A 29 17.10 -6.90 -18.61
N SER A 30 17.70 -7.26 -17.49
CA SER A 30 17.99 -8.66 -17.17
C SER A 30 16.71 -9.50 -17.05
N LYS A 31 16.82 -10.82 -17.31
CA LYS A 31 15.69 -11.76 -17.15
C LYS A 31 15.14 -11.73 -15.71
N SER A 32 16.02 -11.64 -14.71
CA SER A 32 15.65 -11.59 -13.29
C SER A 32 14.85 -10.31 -12.96
N THR A 33 15.27 -9.17 -13.49
CA THR A 33 14.55 -7.89 -13.31
C THR A 33 13.14 -7.96 -13.88
N LEU A 34 13.01 -8.44 -15.12
CA LEU A 34 11.71 -8.58 -15.76
C LEU A 34 10.81 -9.57 -15.02
N SER A 35 11.39 -10.69 -14.55
CA SER A 35 10.68 -11.69 -13.73
C SER A 35 10.18 -11.13 -12.41
N SER A 36 10.92 -10.21 -11.77
CA SER A 36 10.49 -9.54 -10.55
C SER A 36 9.33 -8.58 -10.81
N TRP A 37 9.38 -7.82 -11.91
CA TRP A 37 8.35 -6.81 -12.21
C TRP A 37 7.01 -7.37 -12.64
N LEU A 38 7.03 -8.43 -13.45
CA LEU A 38 5.84 -9.02 -14.05
C LEU A 38 5.34 -10.23 -13.26
N TYR A 39 5.91 -10.45 -12.07
CA TYR A 39 5.72 -11.63 -11.25
C TYR A 39 4.24 -11.95 -10.99
N PHE A 40 3.45 -10.91 -10.68
CA PHE A 40 2.03 -11.02 -10.33
C PHE A 40 1.08 -10.86 -11.55
N LEU A 41 1.60 -10.99 -12.77
CA LEU A 41 0.83 -10.77 -14.01
C LEU A 41 0.94 -11.98 -14.96
N PRO A 42 0.32 -13.13 -14.64
CA PRO A 42 0.24 -14.26 -15.56
C PRO A 42 -0.57 -13.88 -16.82
N LEU A 43 -0.28 -14.52 -17.96
CA LEU A 43 -1.15 -14.39 -19.14
C LEU A 43 -2.36 -15.32 -18.99
N SER A 44 -3.49 -14.94 -19.57
CA SER A 44 -4.64 -15.83 -19.66
C SER A 44 -4.31 -17.03 -20.55
N LYS A 45 -4.95 -18.18 -20.27
CA LYS A 45 -4.80 -19.41 -21.08
C LYS A 45 -5.08 -19.14 -22.56
N LYS A 46 -6.19 -18.43 -22.85
CA LYS A 46 -6.56 -18.00 -24.20
C LYS A 46 -5.43 -17.24 -24.89
N ARG A 47 -4.84 -16.26 -24.20
CA ARG A 47 -3.75 -15.47 -24.77
C ARG A 47 -2.49 -16.30 -25.02
N ILE A 48 -2.20 -17.26 -24.16
CA ILE A 48 -1.05 -18.17 -24.33
C ILE A 48 -1.23 -19.03 -25.59
N ASP A 49 -2.43 -19.58 -25.79
CA ASP A 49 -2.76 -20.42 -26.95
C ASP A 49 -2.66 -19.62 -28.28
N GLU A 50 -2.90 -18.30 -28.25
CA GLU A 50 -2.74 -17.39 -29.39
C GLU A 50 -1.29 -17.07 -29.78
N LEU A 51 -0.29 -17.36 -28.95
CA LEU A 51 1.10 -16.92 -29.21
C LEU A 51 1.75 -17.58 -30.44
N ARG A 52 1.10 -18.60 -31.04
CA ARG A 52 1.52 -19.35 -32.26
C ARG A 52 2.97 -19.87 -32.24
N ASN A 53 3.65 -19.83 -31.09
CA ASN A 53 5.03 -20.22 -30.90
C ASN A 53 5.15 -21.17 -29.70
N LYS A 54 5.49 -22.43 -29.97
CA LYS A 54 5.56 -23.51 -28.96
C LYS A 54 6.54 -23.21 -27.82
N ASN A 55 7.64 -22.51 -28.09
CA ASN A 55 8.60 -22.15 -27.05
C ASN A 55 8.06 -21.06 -26.12
N LEU A 56 7.39 -20.03 -26.67
CA LEU A 56 6.74 -19.00 -25.86
C LEU A 56 5.61 -19.58 -25.01
N ASP A 57 4.80 -20.45 -25.61
CA ASP A 57 3.72 -21.17 -24.94
C ASP A 57 4.25 -21.95 -23.72
N ARG A 58 5.27 -22.80 -23.91
CA ARG A 58 5.89 -23.59 -22.82
C ARG A 58 6.38 -22.70 -21.67
N ILE A 59 7.02 -21.57 -21.97
CA ILE A 59 7.54 -20.64 -20.95
C ILE A 59 6.40 -20.00 -20.16
N GLU A 60 5.35 -19.52 -20.82
CA GLU A 60 4.21 -18.88 -20.14
C GLU A 60 3.37 -19.90 -19.36
N LYS A 61 3.15 -21.11 -19.89
CA LYS A 61 2.51 -22.22 -19.14
C LYS A 61 3.27 -22.54 -17.86
N PHE A 62 4.59 -22.72 -17.93
CA PHE A 62 5.41 -22.96 -16.75
C PHE A 62 5.28 -21.82 -15.72
N ARG A 63 5.34 -20.55 -16.16
CA ARG A 63 5.18 -19.40 -15.28
C ARG A 63 3.81 -19.36 -14.62
N ASN A 64 2.74 -19.66 -15.35
CA ASN A 64 1.40 -19.75 -14.79
C ASN A 64 1.31 -20.88 -13.76
N THR A 65 1.85 -22.08 -14.05
CA THR A 65 1.90 -23.17 -13.07
C THR A 65 2.63 -22.77 -11.80
N MET A 66 3.78 -22.09 -11.92
CA MET A 66 4.54 -21.62 -10.76
C MET A 66 3.81 -20.51 -9.98
N PHE A 67 3.11 -19.62 -10.68
CA PHE A 67 2.26 -18.61 -10.06
C PHE A 67 1.13 -19.26 -9.24
N GLU A 68 0.38 -20.21 -9.82
CA GLU A 68 -0.70 -20.92 -9.13
C GLU A 68 -0.21 -21.74 -7.94
N LYS A 69 0.91 -22.48 -8.09
CA LYS A 69 1.53 -23.22 -6.98
C LYS A 69 1.88 -22.30 -5.80
N ARG A 70 2.45 -21.13 -6.07
CA ARG A 70 2.75 -20.17 -5.00
C ARG A 70 1.48 -19.56 -4.44
N LYS A 71 0.52 -19.19 -5.28
CA LYS A 71 -0.76 -18.62 -4.83
C LYS A 71 -1.42 -19.55 -3.82
N LYS A 72 -1.57 -20.83 -4.17
CA LYS A 72 -2.09 -21.86 -3.26
C LYS A 72 -1.30 -21.92 -1.94
N ARG A 73 0.03 -22.01 -2.02
CA ARG A 73 0.89 -22.01 -0.81
C ARG A 73 0.71 -20.76 0.05
N MET A 74 0.58 -19.58 -0.57
CA MET A 74 0.39 -18.33 0.16
C MET A 74 -1.00 -18.25 0.80
N GLU A 75 -2.04 -18.77 0.14
CA GLU A 75 -3.39 -18.88 0.69
C GLU A 75 -3.43 -19.82 1.89
N GLU A 76 -2.78 -20.98 1.81
CA GLU A 76 -2.65 -21.94 2.92
C GLU A 76 -1.95 -21.30 4.13
N ILE A 77 -0.81 -20.63 3.91
CA ILE A 77 -0.10 -19.89 4.97
C ILE A 77 -1.01 -18.80 5.54
N PHE A 78 -1.67 -18.02 4.69
CA PHE A 78 -2.55 -16.94 5.14
C PHE A 78 -3.68 -17.45 6.04
N CYS A 79 -4.36 -18.54 5.67
CA CYS A 79 -5.42 -19.11 6.50
C CYS A 79 -4.90 -19.54 7.87
N ARG A 80 -3.75 -20.23 7.91
CA ARG A 80 -3.13 -20.68 9.16
C ARG A 80 -2.72 -19.51 10.06
N GLU A 81 -2.04 -18.51 9.51
CA GLU A 81 -1.60 -17.35 10.30
C GLU A 81 -2.79 -16.48 10.73
N LYS A 82 -3.87 -16.43 9.93
CA LYS A 82 -5.11 -15.73 10.28
C LYS A 82 -5.76 -16.35 11.52
N GLU A 83 -5.84 -17.67 11.58
CA GLU A 83 -6.39 -18.39 12.74
C GLU A 83 -5.51 -18.21 13.99
N LEU A 84 -4.19 -18.17 13.82
CA LEU A 84 -3.25 -17.94 14.92
C LEU A 84 -3.35 -16.51 15.49
N LEU A 85 -3.51 -15.51 14.62
CA LEU A 85 -3.41 -14.10 14.99
C LEU A 85 -4.75 -13.43 15.33
N LEU A 86 -5.88 -13.95 14.84
CA LEU A 86 -7.18 -13.29 14.97
C LEU A 86 -8.22 -14.19 15.68
N PRO A 87 -9.15 -13.61 16.46
CA PRO A 87 -9.32 -12.17 16.71
C PRO A 87 -8.32 -11.60 17.74
N LEU A 88 -7.92 -10.34 17.55
CA LEU A 88 -7.11 -9.62 18.54
C LEU A 88 -7.97 -9.22 19.74
N ASN A 89 -7.45 -9.45 20.95
CA ASN A 89 -8.04 -8.88 22.16
C ASN A 89 -7.72 -7.38 22.29
N LYS A 90 -8.37 -6.71 23.26
CA LYS A 90 -8.20 -5.25 23.47
C LYS A 90 -6.76 -4.86 23.80
N ARG A 91 -6.03 -5.68 24.56
CA ARG A 91 -4.64 -5.39 24.97
C ARG A 91 -3.69 -5.52 23.77
N GLU A 92 -3.86 -6.56 22.97
CA GLU A 92 -3.08 -6.78 21.74
C GLU A 92 -3.31 -5.64 20.74
N LEU A 93 -4.57 -5.29 20.47
CA LEU A 93 -4.90 -4.19 19.57
C LEU A 93 -4.33 -2.86 20.09
N PHE A 94 -4.38 -2.62 21.41
CA PHE A 94 -3.75 -1.45 22.03
C PHE A 94 -2.24 -1.41 21.77
N LEU A 95 -1.52 -2.50 22.07
CA LEU A 95 -0.06 -2.56 21.95
C LEU A 95 0.41 -2.48 20.48
N ILE A 96 -0.26 -3.17 19.56
CA ILE A 96 0.07 -3.11 18.13
C ILE A 96 -0.16 -1.70 17.59
N GLY A 97 -1.28 -1.06 17.93
CA GLY A 97 -1.54 0.32 17.49
C GLY A 97 -0.61 1.34 18.14
N LEU A 98 -0.21 1.15 19.40
CA LEU A 98 0.81 1.97 20.05
C LEU A 98 2.18 1.82 19.39
N GLY A 99 2.58 0.59 19.05
CA GLY A 99 3.80 0.31 18.28
C GLY A 99 3.75 0.92 16.87
N LEU A 100 2.61 0.81 16.19
CA LEU A 100 2.40 1.46 14.89
C LEU A 100 2.55 2.98 15.01
N TYR A 101 1.92 3.60 16.00
CA TYR A 101 2.06 5.04 16.23
C TYR A 101 3.49 5.42 16.62
N TRP A 102 4.20 4.57 17.34
CA TRP A 102 5.59 4.79 17.67
C TRP A 102 6.50 4.74 16.44
N GLY A 103 6.22 3.88 15.45
CA GLY A 103 6.97 3.80 14.20
C GLY A 103 6.60 4.90 13.19
N GLU A 104 5.30 5.09 12.95
CA GLU A 104 4.76 5.84 11.80
C GLU A 104 4.00 7.13 12.20
N GLY A 105 3.69 7.29 13.49
CA GLY A 105 2.94 8.44 13.99
C GLY A 105 3.75 9.73 14.00
N SER A 106 3.09 10.86 13.74
CA SER A 106 3.70 12.18 13.87
C SER A 106 4.04 12.45 15.33
N LYS A 107 5.31 12.79 15.61
CA LYS A 107 5.81 13.14 16.96
C LYS A 107 6.13 14.62 17.12
N GLN A 108 6.19 15.37 16.02
CA GLN A 108 6.58 16.79 16.01
C GLN A 108 5.43 17.70 16.44
N ASP A 109 4.19 17.35 16.11
CA ASP A 109 3.02 18.12 16.51
C ASP A 109 2.46 17.59 17.83
N TRP A 110 2.48 18.44 18.86
CA TRP A 110 2.01 18.14 20.21
C TRP A 110 0.50 18.28 20.38
N SER A 111 -0.18 18.92 19.43
CA SER A 111 -1.62 19.22 19.50
C SER A 111 -2.52 18.16 18.87
N ARG A 112 -1.97 17.34 17.97
CA ARG A 112 -2.73 16.36 17.20
C ARG A 112 -2.12 14.97 17.19
N VAL A 113 -3.00 13.98 17.15
CA VAL A 113 -2.67 12.59 16.85
C VAL A 113 -2.80 12.43 15.34
N ALA A 114 -1.68 12.23 14.65
CA ALA A 114 -1.66 12.06 13.21
C ALA A 114 -0.73 10.91 12.78
N LEU A 115 -1.10 10.23 11.70
CA LEU A 115 -0.28 9.21 11.05
C LEU A 115 -0.45 9.36 9.54
N ALA A 116 0.67 9.42 8.83
CA ALA A 116 0.72 9.58 7.38
C ALA A 116 1.34 8.32 6.75
N ASN A 117 0.68 7.74 5.75
CA ASN A 117 1.23 6.58 5.05
C ASN A 117 0.70 6.49 3.62
N THR A 118 1.41 5.75 2.76
CA THR A 118 0.96 5.43 1.40
C THR A 118 0.21 4.09 1.33
N ASP A 119 0.37 3.22 2.35
CA ASP A 119 -0.34 1.94 2.45
C ASP A 119 -1.73 2.13 3.09
N PRO A 120 -2.82 1.87 2.34
CA PRO A 120 -4.16 2.01 2.87
C PRO A 120 -4.49 1.06 4.04
N ASN A 121 -3.85 -0.10 4.13
CA ASN A 121 -4.08 -1.05 5.21
C ASN A 121 -3.54 -0.53 6.55
N ILE A 122 -2.40 0.16 6.52
CA ILE A 122 -1.82 0.80 7.71
C ILE A 122 -2.79 1.85 8.25
N LEU A 123 -3.31 2.72 7.37
CA LEU A 123 -4.27 3.76 7.76
C LEU A 123 -5.60 3.17 8.26
N LYS A 124 -6.09 2.11 7.61
CA LYS A 124 -7.29 1.40 8.04
C LYS A 124 -7.13 0.79 9.44
N PHE A 125 -5.98 0.19 9.73
CA PHE A 125 -5.68 -0.33 11.06
C PHE A 125 -5.57 0.80 12.08
N PHE A 126 -4.92 1.90 11.72
CA PHE A 126 -4.80 3.08 12.58
C PHE A 126 -6.17 3.66 12.95
N ILE A 127 -7.10 3.78 12.00
CA ILE A 127 -8.49 4.19 12.26
C ILE A 127 -9.15 3.21 13.24
N LYS A 128 -9.01 1.89 13.03
CA LYS A 128 -9.55 0.87 13.94
C LYS A 128 -9.00 1.03 15.37
N TRP A 129 -7.71 1.31 15.51
CA TRP A 129 -7.09 1.56 16.81
C TRP A 129 -7.69 2.81 17.48
N LEU A 130 -7.82 3.92 16.75
CA LEU A 130 -8.47 5.14 17.27
C LEU A 130 -9.93 4.90 17.69
N THR A 131 -10.72 4.17 16.89
CA THR A 131 -12.13 3.91 17.20
C THR A 131 -12.30 2.93 18.34
N ASP A 132 -11.57 1.81 18.33
CA ASP A 132 -11.86 0.69 19.21
C ASP A 132 -11.18 0.84 20.57
N ILE A 133 -9.97 1.40 20.60
CA ILE A 133 -9.17 1.60 21.82
C ILE A 133 -9.41 2.99 22.41
N HIS A 134 -9.40 4.03 21.58
CA HIS A 134 -9.50 5.41 22.04
C HIS A 134 -10.91 6.01 21.96
N LYS A 135 -11.89 5.24 21.45
CA LYS A 135 -13.32 5.62 21.39
C LYS A 135 -13.56 6.93 20.63
N ILE A 136 -12.75 7.17 19.61
CA ILE A 136 -12.89 8.34 18.74
C ILE A 136 -13.95 8.03 17.67
N SER A 137 -14.86 8.97 17.41
CA SER A 137 -15.80 8.83 16.30
C SER A 137 -15.07 8.99 14.97
N ARG A 138 -15.46 8.19 13.97
CA ARG A 138 -14.93 8.32 12.61
C ARG A 138 -15.18 9.71 12.03
N THR A 139 -16.29 10.36 12.38
CA THR A 139 -16.68 11.71 11.93
C THR A 139 -15.76 12.82 12.45
N ASP A 140 -15.05 12.56 13.56
CA ASP A 140 -14.15 13.54 14.17
C ASP A 140 -12.77 13.55 13.51
N LEU A 141 -12.50 12.57 12.64
CA LEU A 141 -11.26 12.49 11.89
C LEU A 141 -11.21 13.58 10.80
N ARG A 142 -10.00 14.03 10.50
CA ARG A 142 -9.69 14.87 9.34
C ARG A 142 -8.64 14.19 8.49
N ILE A 143 -8.80 14.29 7.18
CA ILE A 143 -7.98 13.57 6.21
C ILE A 143 -7.19 14.57 5.37
N GLY A 144 -5.87 14.47 5.42
CA GLY A 144 -4.97 15.25 4.58
C GLY A 144 -4.41 14.39 3.46
N LEU A 145 -4.38 14.93 2.23
CA LEU A 145 -3.73 14.29 1.10
C LEU A 145 -2.53 15.12 0.65
N GLN A 146 -1.40 14.45 0.48
CA GLN A 146 -0.25 14.99 -0.22
C GLN A 146 -0.14 14.31 -1.59
N LEU A 147 -0.40 15.09 -2.64
CA LEU A 147 -0.51 14.65 -4.02
C LEU A 147 0.55 15.30 -4.91
N TYR A 148 0.63 14.84 -6.15
CA TYR A 148 1.54 15.35 -7.17
C TYR A 148 0.78 16.03 -8.31
N PRO A 149 1.42 16.96 -9.05
CA PRO A 149 0.79 17.71 -10.15
C PRO A 149 0.08 16.87 -11.21
N ASP A 150 0.48 15.60 -11.40
CA ASP A 150 -0.08 14.69 -12.39
C ASP A 150 -1.20 13.77 -11.83
N MET A 151 -1.69 14.05 -10.62
CA MET A 151 -2.75 13.28 -9.97
C MET A 151 -4.08 14.04 -9.98
N ASN A 152 -5.17 13.32 -10.20
CA ASN A 152 -6.51 13.88 -10.17
C ASN A 152 -7.04 13.91 -8.73
N ILE A 153 -7.15 15.12 -8.16
CA ILE A 153 -7.59 15.33 -6.78
C ILE A 153 -8.90 14.60 -6.45
N LYS A 154 -9.88 14.65 -7.35
CA LYS A 154 -11.19 14.04 -7.12
C LYS A 154 -11.09 12.52 -7.05
N GLU A 155 -10.40 11.91 -8.01
CA GLU A 155 -10.17 10.46 -8.03
C GLU A 155 -9.44 9.96 -6.77
N GLU A 156 -8.46 10.72 -6.28
CA GLU A 156 -7.75 10.34 -5.06
C GLU A 156 -8.63 10.46 -3.81
N ILE A 157 -9.44 11.52 -3.70
CA ILE A 157 -10.41 11.65 -2.60
C ILE A 157 -11.41 10.49 -2.64
N ASP A 158 -11.97 10.18 -3.82
CA ASP A 158 -12.93 9.10 -4.00
C ASP A 158 -12.32 7.74 -3.60
N PHE A 159 -11.09 7.46 -4.03
CA PHE A 159 -10.36 6.25 -3.65
C PHE A 159 -10.19 6.14 -2.13
N TRP A 160 -9.66 7.18 -1.48
CA TRP A 160 -9.38 7.14 -0.04
C TRP A 160 -10.67 7.10 0.79
N SER A 161 -11.70 7.81 0.34
CA SER A 161 -13.04 7.83 0.94
C SER A 161 -13.67 6.43 0.94
N GLU A 162 -13.70 5.79 -0.23
CA GLU A 162 -14.24 4.44 -0.39
C GLU A 162 -13.45 3.42 0.44
N TYR A 163 -12.12 3.44 0.33
CA TYR A 163 -11.26 2.44 0.97
C TYR A 163 -11.32 2.52 2.49
N LEU A 164 -11.25 3.73 3.05
CA LEU A 164 -11.21 3.96 4.50
C LEU A 164 -12.60 4.03 5.13
N LYS A 165 -13.65 4.14 4.30
CA LYS A 165 -15.04 4.40 4.72
C LYS A 165 -15.12 5.66 5.56
N ILE A 166 -14.64 6.77 4.99
CA ILE A 166 -14.64 8.11 5.58
C ILE A 166 -15.28 9.05 4.58
N SER A 167 -16.15 9.96 5.05
CA SER A 167 -16.87 10.85 4.15
C SER A 167 -15.95 11.90 3.50
N SER A 168 -16.25 12.27 2.25
CA SER A 168 -15.43 13.21 1.47
C SER A 168 -15.36 14.62 2.08
N ASP A 169 -16.35 15.03 2.87
CA ASP A 169 -16.35 16.31 3.61
C ASP A 169 -15.31 16.38 4.73
N GLN A 170 -14.77 15.24 5.16
CA GLN A 170 -13.71 15.17 6.17
C GLN A 170 -12.31 15.42 5.59
N PHE A 171 -12.19 15.53 4.26
CA PHE A 171 -10.92 15.80 3.57
C PHE A 171 -10.62 17.30 3.59
N ILE A 172 -9.46 17.65 4.12
CA ILE A 172 -8.94 19.02 4.03
C ILE A 172 -8.34 19.26 2.65
N LYS A 173 -8.12 20.54 2.31
CA LYS A 173 -7.48 20.95 1.05
C LYS A 173 -6.18 20.16 0.82
N PRO A 174 -6.09 19.36 -0.27
CA PRO A 174 -4.88 18.60 -0.57
C PRO A 174 -3.67 19.50 -0.80
N TYR A 175 -2.50 19.02 -0.36
CA TYR A 175 -1.23 19.67 -0.61
C TYR A 175 -0.60 19.10 -1.89
N ILE A 176 -0.34 19.97 -2.87
CA ILE A 176 0.30 19.58 -4.14
C ILE A 176 1.79 19.84 -4.06
N LYS A 177 2.59 18.77 -4.08
CA LYS A 177 4.06 18.87 -3.97
C LYS A 177 4.67 19.29 -5.32
N LYS A 178 5.21 20.52 -5.36
CA LYS A 178 5.76 21.14 -6.58
C LYS A 178 7.04 20.48 -7.12
N ASN A 179 7.89 19.96 -6.23
CA ASN A 179 9.19 19.38 -6.61
C ASN A 179 9.07 17.88 -6.89
N ILE A 180 9.16 17.50 -8.16
CA ILE A 180 9.17 16.10 -8.63
C ILE A 180 10.60 15.75 -9.06
N SER A 181 11.29 14.93 -8.27
CA SER A 181 12.52 14.29 -8.77
C SER A 181 12.17 13.14 -9.72
N LYS A 182 12.58 13.20 -10.99
CA LYS A 182 12.32 12.11 -11.97
C LYS A 182 12.93 10.74 -11.56
N ARG A 183 13.74 10.68 -10.50
CA ARG A 183 14.39 9.47 -9.99
C ARG A 183 13.58 8.73 -8.91
N ILE A 184 12.60 9.38 -8.29
CA ILE A 184 11.85 8.82 -7.16
C ILE A 184 10.42 8.51 -7.60
N ASN A 185 9.89 7.34 -7.21
CA ASN A 185 8.47 7.05 -7.39
C ASN A 185 7.68 7.82 -6.34
N HIS A 186 7.18 8.97 -6.76
CA HIS A 186 6.47 9.92 -5.93
C HIS A 186 5.11 9.39 -5.47
N LYS A 187 4.43 8.58 -6.29
CA LYS A 187 3.08 8.05 -6.03
C LYS A 187 3.03 6.93 -4.97
N GLY A 188 4.17 6.57 -4.37
CA GLY A 188 4.28 5.47 -3.43
C GLY A 188 4.11 4.09 -4.10
N GLY A 189 4.07 3.03 -3.29
CA GLY A 189 3.84 1.67 -3.78
C GLY A 189 2.44 1.45 -4.36
N PHE A 190 1.46 2.24 -3.91
CA PHE A 190 0.04 2.06 -4.18
C PHE A 190 -0.52 3.03 -5.23
N GLY A 191 0.17 4.12 -5.57
CA GLY A 191 -0.23 5.01 -6.65
C GLY A 191 -1.10 6.20 -6.23
N HIS A 192 -1.51 6.30 -4.96
CA HIS A 192 -2.56 7.21 -4.47
C HIS A 192 -2.04 8.37 -3.58
N GLY A 193 -0.76 8.70 -3.72
CA GLY A 193 -0.11 9.74 -2.91
C GLY A 193 0.04 9.31 -1.45
N THR A 194 0.27 10.28 -0.57
CA THR A 194 0.35 10.05 0.88
C THR A 194 -0.93 10.55 1.54
N CYS A 195 -1.58 9.69 2.31
CA CYS A 195 -2.77 10.04 3.08
C CYS A 195 -2.43 10.12 4.57
N THR A 196 -2.96 11.15 5.22
CA THR A 196 -2.74 11.45 6.63
C THR A 196 -4.07 11.45 7.36
N ILE A 197 -4.20 10.59 8.37
CA ILE A 197 -5.33 10.59 9.30
C ILE A 197 -4.96 11.48 10.47
N MET A 198 -5.83 12.42 10.83
CA MET A 198 -5.60 13.37 11.91
C MET A 198 -6.80 13.43 12.86
N PHE A 199 -6.50 13.59 14.15
CA PHE A 199 -7.46 13.88 15.20
C PHE A 199 -6.86 14.86 16.20
N ASN A 200 -7.59 15.95 16.48
CA ASN A 200 -7.10 17.03 17.34
C ASN A 200 -7.58 16.82 18.78
N ARG A 201 -6.67 16.37 19.66
CA ARG A 201 -6.90 16.26 21.10
C ARG A 201 -5.56 16.17 21.84
N VAL A 202 -5.15 17.27 22.45
CA VAL A 202 -3.87 17.40 23.17
C VAL A 202 -3.71 16.31 24.24
N THR A 203 -4.72 16.14 25.10
CA THR A 203 -4.67 15.16 26.21
C THR A 203 -4.47 13.72 25.75
N LEU A 204 -5.04 13.36 24.59
CA LEU A 204 -4.82 12.04 24.01
C LEU A 204 -3.41 11.91 23.44
N LYS A 205 -2.90 12.95 22.78
CA LYS A 205 -1.55 12.97 22.25
C LYS A 205 -0.51 12.79 23.37
N GLU A 206 -0.64 13.55 24.45
CA GLU A 206 0.20 13.43 25.65
C GLU A 206 0.14 12.02 26.24
N LYS A 207 -1.07 11.47 26.40
CA LYS A 207 -1.27 10.10 26.88
C LYS A 207 -0.51 9.08 26.03
N ILE A 208 -0.63 9.15 24.70
CA ILE A 208 0.06 8.23 23.78
C ILE A 208 1.59 8.38 23.90
N LEU A 209 2.09 9.62 23.95
CA LEU A 209 3.53 9.87 24.10
C LEU A 209 4.09 9.33 25.42
N MET A 210 3.34 9.46 26.52
CA MET A 210 3.74 8.89 27.82
C MET A 210 3.69 7.36 27.80
N GLN A 211 2.69 6.76 27.14
CA GLN A 211 2.64 5.31 26.96
C GLN A 211 3.85 4.79 26.18
N ILE A 212 4.28 5.50 25.13
CA ILE A 212 5.53 5.19 24.41
C ILE A 212 6.72 5.30 25.34
N LYS A 213 6.80 6.36 26.15
CA LYS A 213 7.90 6.56 27.11
C LYS A 213 8.01 5.40 28.09
N VAL A 214 6.88 4.92 28.63
CA VAL A 214 6.81 3.73 29.49
C VAL A 214 7.31 2.47 28.77
N LEU A 215 6.92 2.25 27.51
CA LEU A 215 7.44 1.11 26.74
C LEU A 215 8.95 1.22 26.47
N SER A 216 9.46 2.42 26.25
CA SER A 216 10.89 2.64 25.99
C SER A 216 11.77 2.51 27.23
N SER A 217 11.19 2.42 28.43
CA SER A 217 11.94 2.24 29.68
C SER A 217 12.13 0.78 30.08
N ILE A 218 11.76 -0.17 29.23
CA ILE A 218 12.01 -1.60 29.45
C ILE A 218 13.50 -1.87 29.22
N HIS A 219 14.17 -2.46 30.22
CA HIS A 219 15.57 -2.85 30.17
C HIS A 219 15.80 -4.08 29.28
#